data_AF-A0A950JJF3-F1
#
_entry.id   AF-A0A950JJF3-F1
#
_cell.length_a   1.000
_cell.length_b   1.000
_cell.length_c   1.000
_cell.angle_alpha   90.00
_cell.angle_beta   90.00
_cell.angle_gamma   90.00
#
_symmetry.space_group_name_H-M   'P 1'
#
loop_
_entity.id
_entity.type
_entity.pdbx_description
1 polymer ?
#
loop_
_entity_poly.entity_id
_entity_poly.type
_entity_poly.pdbx_seq_one_letter_code
_entity_poly.pdbx_strand_id
1 'polypeptide(L)'
;MGQLSRDVHSNQLKGGIIPAGSKLTERPEQIPSWDSQPEEHRKLFARQAENFADFLEHTDYEVGRVVDAIEHLGELDNTLVIYIMGDNGSSAEGSLVGTPNELMSLNGRQPTMEEATGFMDKWGLPGTSPHYAVGWAWAGDTPFQWTKQVASHFGGTRNGMIVSWPKGIKDHGKVRSQFHHCIDVMPTLMEVVGIAEPTVVNGYVQRPIEGTSFAYTFDQANATAPSRRTHQYFEMLGNRGMYANGWMASCRHGRLPWETGGAAPGFEHDKWELYHLEDDFSQAVDLADKEPAKLRELQDLFMAEAAKYNVLPLDDRFAERLDVTLRPSTFAGRDTVTFYPGMTRLPEGSGPKLVGVPFTLTAPVEIPKDGAEGVIFALGGDAAGFSLFLWEGKVRFHYNFFAIKRTDVVSPDKLPPGKHTIELAFTPEAPKPGSPAKIALSIDGKQVAEGRIDEQVPMRCGTETMDVGMDCVSPVCHDYEKKGLFPFTGTIESVTFAFGAHQQPTGMERLKLATRMD
;
A
#
# COMPACT_ATOMS: atom_id res chain seq x y z
N MET A 1 -22.60 -9.21 -3.17
CA MET A 1 -21.50 -9.14 -4.15
C MET A 1 -21.98 -9.47 -5.56
N GLY A 2 -22.33 -10.72 -5.92
CA GLY A 2 -22.80 -11.04 -7.28
C GLY A 2 -24.03 -10.25 -7.77
N GLN A 3 -24.95 -9.86 -6.86
CA GLN A 3 -26.06 -8.97 -7.20
C GLN A 3 -25.59 -7.54 -7.49
N LEU A 4 -24.68 -6.98 -6.67
CA LEU A 4 -24.12 -5.65 -6.90
C LEU A 4 -23.45 -5.55 -8.27
N SER A 5 -22.60 -6.52 -8.65
CA SER A 5 -21.95 -6.53 -9.96
C SER A 5 -22.97 -6.54 -11.11
N ARG A 6 -24.08 -7.29 -10.97
CA ARG A 6 -25.16 -7.26 -11.97
C ARG A 6 -25.86 -5.90 -12.04
N ASP A 7 -26.10 -5.27 -10.90
CA ASP A 7 -26.77 -3.96 -10.84
C ASP A 7 -25.86 -2.86 -11.42
N VAL A 8 -24.58 -2.84 -11.04
CA VAL A 8 -23.56 -1.91 -11.57
C VAL A 8 -23.41 -2.09 -13.08
N HIS A 9 -23.25 -3.34 -13.56
CA HIS A 9 -23.16 -3.64 -14.99
C HIS A 9 -24.41 -3.17 -15.76
N SER A 10 -25.61 -3.46 -15.24
CA SER A 10 -26.86 -2.99 -15.83
C SER A 10 -26.95 -1.46 -15.89
N ASN A 11 -26.52 -0.77 -14.83
CA ASN A 11 -26.55 0.68 -14.76
C ASN A 11 -25.52 1.32 -15.69
N GLN A 12 -24.30 0.78 -15.77
CA GLN A 12 -23.28 1.23 -16.71
C GLN A 12 -23.73 1.08 -18.17
N LEU A 13 -24.38 -0.04 -18.52
CA LEU A 13 -24.99 -0.25 -19.84
C LEU A 13 -26.09 0.76 -20.14
N LYS A 14 -27.04 0.96 -19.20
CA LYS A 14 -28.14 1.92 -19.36
C LYS A 14 -27.64 3.36 -19.50
N GLY A 15 -26.58 3.71 -18.77
CA GLY A 15 -25.94 5.02 -18.81
C GLY A 15 -25.02 5.24 -20.01
N GLY A 16 -24.74 4.20 -20.81
CA GLY A 16 -23.81 4.28 -21.94
C GLY A 16 -22.35 4.51 -21.53
N ILE A 17 -21.99 4.19 -20.28
CA ILE A 17 -20.63 4.31 -19.75
C ILE A 17 -19.73 3.20 -20.33
N ILE A 18 -20.31 2.01 -20.49
CA ILE A 18 -19.66 0.89 -21.16
C ILE A 18 -20.39 0.57 -22.48
N PRO A 19 -19.72 0.00 -23.50
CA PRO A 19 -20.32 -0.33 -24.78
C PRO A 19 -21.52 -1.27 -24.65
N ALA A 20 -22.52 -1.11 -25.53
CA ALA A 20 -23.63 -2.03 -25.63
C ALA A 20 -23.13 -3.45 -25.92
N GLY A 21 -23.70 -4.45 -25.24
CA GLY A 21 -23.27 -5.84 -25.39
C GLY A 21 -22.05 -6.24 -24.55
N SER A 22 -21.42 -5.31 -23.82
CA SER A 22 -20.37 -5.63 -22.85
C SER A 22 -20.85 -6.72 -21.90
N LYS A 23 -20.05 -7.77 -21.74
CA LYS A 23 -20.39 -8.92 -20.90
C LYS A 23 -20.02 -8.63 -19.45
N LEU A 24 -20.68 -9.35 -18.54
CA LEU A 24 -20.26 -9.40 -17.14
C LEU A 24 -19.37 -10.63 -16.98
N THR A 25 -18.14 -10.44 -16.51
CA THR A 25 -17.21 -11.54 -16.27
C THR A 25 -17.69 -12.43 -15.14
N GLU A 26 -17.32 -13.71 -15.18
CA GLU A 26 -17.67 -14.65 -14.13
C GLU A 26 -16.88 -14.37 -12.83
N ARG A 27 -17.51 -14.66 -11.69
CA ARG A 27 -16.86 -14.55 -10.39
C ARG A 27 -15.83 -15.68 -10.24
N PRO A 28 -14.59 -15.39 -9.86
CA PRO A 28 -13.61 -16.42 -9.50
C PRO A 28 -14.17 -17.38 -8.45
N GLU A 29 -13.99 -18.69 -8.66
CA GLU A 29 -14.52 -19.73 -7.77
C GLU A 29 -14.03 -19.60 -6.33
N GLN A 30 -12.82 -19.06 -6.16
CA GLN A 30 -12.15 -18.84 -4.87
C GLN A 30 -12.82 -17.76 -4.00
N ILE A 31 -13.69 -16.92 -4.59
CA ILE A 31 -14.40 -15.86 -3.86
C ILE A 31 -15.80 -16.38 -3.51
N PRO A 32 -16.14 -16.66 -2.25
CA PRO A 32 -17.48 -17.15 -1.91
C PRO A 32 -18.60 -16.20 -2.35
N SER A 33 -19.74 -16.77 -2.73
CA SER A 33 -20.92 -15.96 -3.06
C SER A 33 -21.52 -15.32 -1.81
N TRP A 34 -22.23 -14.20 -1.99
CA TRP A 34 -22.96 -13.56 -0.90
C TRP A 34 -24.01 -14.48 -0.29
N ASP A 35 -24.74 -15.23 -1.11
CA ASP A 35 -25.84 -16.09 -0.66
C ASP A 35 -25.35 -17.36 0.05
N SER A 36 -24.09 -17.75 -0.17
CA SER A 36 -23.44 -18.84 0.58
C SER A 36 -22.92 -18.41 1.96
N GLN A 37 -22.91 -17.12 2.29
CA GLN A 37 -22.39 -16.63 3.56
C GLN A 37 -23.45 -16.69 4.68
N PRO A 38 -23.09 -17.14 5.89
CA PRO A 38 -23.91 -16.99 7.08
C PRO A 38 -24.35 -15.55 7.32
N GLU A 39 -25.51 -15.35 7.94
CA GLU A 39 -26.06 -14.02 8.20
C GLU A 39 -25.10 -13.13 9.00
N GLU A 40 -24.46 -13.66 10.03
CA GLU A 40 -23.50 -12.89 10.85
C GLU A 40 -22.29 -12.40 10.04
N HIS A 41 -21.77 -13.22 9.11
CA HIS A 41 -20.66 -12.80 8.24
C HIS A 41 -21.11 -11.68 7.28
N ARG A 42 -22.35 -11.77 6.79
CA ARG A 42 -22.92 -10.73 5.91
C ARG A 42 -23.06 -9.38 6.61
N LYS A 43 -23.31 -9.35 7.93
CA LYS A 43 -23.33 -8.10 8.71
C LYS A 43 -21.95 -7.43 8.74
N LEU A 44 -20.89 -8.20 8.99
CA LEU A 44 -19.51 -7.69 8.92
C LEU A 44 -19.20 -7.15 7.51
N PHE A 45 -19.52 -7.90 6.46
CA PHE A 45 -19.27 -7.46 5.08
C PHE A 45 -20.09 -6.22 4.71
N ALA A 46 -21.32 -6.08 5.21
CA ALA A 46 -22.10 -4.86 5.02
C ALA A 46 -21.41 -3.66 5.69
N ARG A 47 -20.94 -3.80 6.94
CA ARG A 47 -20.18 -2.75 7.64
C ARG A 47 -18.90 -2.35 6.89
N GLN A 48 -18.21 -3.31 6.30
CA GLN A 48 -17.04 -3.02 5.45
C GLN A 48 -17.40 -2.16 4.23
N ALA A 49 -18.53 -2.45 3.58
CA ALA A 49 -19.01 -1.66 2.45
C ALA A 49 -19.53 -0.28 2.86
N GLU A 50 -20.22 -0.17 4.00
CA GLU A 50 -20.65 1.10 4.61
C GLU A 50 -19.43 2.00 4.84
N ASN A 51 -18.39 1.48 5.50
CA ASN A 51 -17.17 2.26 5.75
C ASN A 51 -16.45 2.71 4.46
N PHE A 52 -16.41 1.85 3.44
CA PHE A 52 -15.83 2.22 2.15
C PHE A 52 -16.66 3.31 1.44
N ALA A 53 -18.00 3.21 1.50
CA ALA A 53 -18.90 4.21 0.94
C ALA A 53 -18.75 5.56 1.65
N ASP A 54 -18.67 5.56 2.99
CA ASP A 54 -18.43 6.76 3.79
C ASP A 54 -17.12 7.45 3.41
N PHE A 55 -16.04 6.67 3.22
CA PHE A 55 -14.74 7.21 2.79
C PHE A 55 -14.82 7.85 1.39
N LEU A 56 -15.53 7.20 0.46
CA LEU A 56 -15.69 7.71 -0.89
C LEU A 56 -16.55 8.99 -0.92
N GLU A 57 -17.66 9.03 -0.18
CA GLU A 57 -18.51 10.22 -0.05
C GLU A 57 -17.74 11.38 0.58
N HIS A 58 -16.97 11.13 1.64
CA HIS A 58 -16.13 12.15 2.26
C HIS A 58 -15.05 12.68 1.30
N THR A 59 -14.43 11.79 0.52
CA THR A 59 -13.45 12.17 -0.50
C THR A 59 -14.09 13.05 -1.57
N ASP A 60 -15.26 12.69 -2.08
CA ASP A 60 -15.99 13.48 -3.07
C ASP A 60 -16.35 14.88 -2.54
N TYR A 61 -16.82 14.95 -1.29
CA TYR A 61 -17.10 16.22 -0.60
C TYR A 61 -15.85 17.12 -0.51
N GLU A 62 -14.70 16.56 -0.13
CA GLU A 62 -13.45 17.30 -0.02
C GLU A 62 -12.90 17.74 -1.39
N VAL A 63 -13.05 16.92 -2.44
CA VAL A 63 -12.75 17.31 -3.82
C VAL A 63 -13.68 18.46 -4.26
N GLY A 64 -14.97 18.37 -3.94
CA GLY A 64 -15.95 19.43 -4.20
C GLY A 64 -15.51 20.78 -3.60
N ARG A 65 -15.03 20.78 -2.34
CA ARG A 65 -14.51 22.01 -1.71
C ARG A 65 -13.36 22.65 -2.47
N VAL A 66 -12.48 21.86 -3.09
CA VAL A 66 -11.39 22.39 -3.92
C VAL A 66 -11.95 23.01 -5.21
N VAL A 67 -12.89 22.34 -5.86
CA VAL A 67 -13.55 22.85 -7.09
C VAL A 67 -14.33 24.13 -6.79
N ASP A 68 -15.11 24.16 -5.72
CA ASP A 68 -15.87 25.34 -5.26
C ASP A 68 -14.94 26.51 -4.96
N ALA A 69 -13.78 26.27 -4.35
CA ALA A 69 -12.80 27.32 -4.10
C ALA A 69 -12.26 27.94 -5.41
N ILE A 70 -12.01 27.13 -6.44
CA ILE A 70 -11.58 27.59 -7.76
C ILE A 70 -12.72 28.36 -8.47
N GLU A 71 -13.97 27.93 -8.31
CA GLU A 71 -15.15 28.63 -8.82
C GLU A 71 -15.32 30.01 -8.17
N HIS A 72 -15.19 30.09 -6.84
CA HIS A 72 -15.26 31.37 -6.11
C HIS A 72 -14.18 32.38 -6.52
N LEU A 73 -13.02 31.90 -7.00
CA LEU A 73 -11.98 32.76 -7.57
C LEU A 73 -12.32 33.27 -8.98
N GLY A 74 -13.37 32.73 -9.61
CA GLY A 74 -13.75 33.04 -11.00
C GLY A 74 -12.90 32.32 -12.05
N GLU A 75 -12.13 31.29 -11.66
CA GLU A 75 -11.14 30.63 -12.52
C GLU A 75 -11.56 29.22 -12.99
N LEU A 76 -12.72 28.71 -12.55
CA LEU A 76 -13.15 27.35 -12.90
C LEU A 76 -13.26 27.15 -14.41
N ASP A 77 -13.79 28.13 -15.15
CA ASP A 77 -13.93 28.03 -16.61
C ASP A 77 -12.59 27.79 -17.31
N ASN A 78 -11.51 28.39 -16.80
CA ASN A 78 -10.17 28.31 -17.36
C ASN A 78 -9.30 27.22 -16.68
N THR A 79 -9.88 26.40 -15.82
CA THR A 79 -9.16 25.33 -15.12
C THR A 79 -9.43 23.99 -15.78
N LEU A 80 -8.37 23.24 -16.11
CA LEU A 80 -8.46 21.85 -16.53
C LEU A 80 -8.41 20.94 -15.29
N VAL A 81 -9.50 20.23 -15.04
CA VAL A 81 -9.63 19.22 -13.99
C VAL A 81 -9.57 17.84 -14.64
N ILE A 82 -8.62 17.01 -14.20
CA ILE A 82 -8.55 15.58 -14.53
C ILE A 82 -8.76 14.82 -13.23
N TYR A 83 -9.89 14.13 -13.11
CA TYR A 83 -10.20 13.28 -11.97
C TYR A 83 -10.11 11.82 -12.40
N ILE A 84 -9.19 11.07 -11.80
CA ILE A 84 -9.03 9.63 -12.03
C ILE A 84 -9.49 8.94 -10.75
N MET A 85 -10.54 8.12 -10.86
CA MET A 85 -11.12 7.38 -9.75
C MET A 85 -10.23 6.18 -9.41
N GLY A 86 -9.23 6.43 -8.57
CA GLY A 86 -8.21 5.44 -8.18
C GLY A 86 -6.95 5.47 -9.06
N ASP A 87 -5.83 5.03 -8.52
CA ASP A 87 -4.55 4.88 -9.23
C ASP A 87 -4.36 3.46 -9.81
N ASN A 88 -5.21 2.52 -9.40
CA ASN A 88 -5.32 1.13 -9.87
C ASN A 88 -6.75 0.64 -9.58
N GLY A 89 -7.07 -0.60 -10.00
CA GLY A 89 -8.34 -1.22 -9.64
C GLY A 89 -8.51 -1.46 -8.14
N SER A 90 -9.66 -2.00 -7.75
CA SER A 90 -10.04 -2.17 -6.35
C SER A 90 -9.04 -3.08 -5.62
N SER A 91 -8.59 -2.68 -4.43
CA SER A 91 -7.60 -3.44 -3.68
C SER A 91 -8.20 -4.75 -3.12
N ALA A 92 -7.50 -5.88 -3.23
CA ALA A 92 -7.98 -7.18 -2.74
C ALA A 92 -7.20 -7.69 -1.52
N GLU A 93 -6.40 -6.84 -0.88
CA GLU A 93 -5.41 -7.25 0.14
C GLU A 93 -6.03 -7.58 1.51
N GLY A 94 -7.33 -7.34 1.68
CA GLY A 94 -8.07 -7.60 2.91
C GLY A 94 -8.51 -9.04 3.13
N SER A 95 -8.05 -10.01 2.35
CA SER A 95 -8.46 -11.43 2.43
C SER A 95 -9.94 -11.70 2.12
N LEU A 96 -10.33 -12.98 2.20
CA LEU A 96 -11.71 -13.41 2.01
C LEU A 96 -12.68 -12.87 3.08
N VAL A 97 -12.18 -12.38 4.23
CA VAL A 97 -13.02 -11.93 5.35
C VAL A 97 -12.91 -10.44 5.66
N GLY A 98 -12.06 -9.69 4.96
CA GLY A 98 -11.64 -8.35 5.36
C GLY A 98 -10.57 -8.39 6.44
N THR A 99 -9.91 -7.27 6.71
CA THR A 99 -9.00 -7.13 7.85
C THR A 99 -9.27 -5.85 8.61
N PRO A 100 -9.28 -5.85 9.95
CA PRO A 100 -9.36 -4.63 10.73
C PRO A 100 -8.03 -3.86 10.77
N ASN A 101 -6.96 -4.46 10.24
CA ASN A 101 -5.61 -3.95 10.26
C ASN A 101 -4.82 -4.42 9.02
N GLU A 102 -4.65 -3.53 8.05
CA GLU A 102 -3.97 -3.84 6.79
C GLU A 102 -2.51 -4.26 7.01
N LEU A 103 -1.82 -3.68 8.01
CA LEU A 103 -0.43 -4.06 8.30
C LEU A 103 -0.29 -5.53 8.68
N MET A 104 -1.30 -6.11 9.32
CA MET A 104 -1.31 -7.53 9.66
C MET A 104 -1.28 -8.39 8.38
N SER A 105 -2.14 -8.06 7.40
CA SER A 105 -2.24 -8.73 6.10
C SER A 105 -0.96 -8.55 5.27
N LEU A 106 -0.40 -7.34 5.24
CA LEU A 106 0.86 -7.03 4.56
C LEU A 106 2.06 -7.74 5.19
N ASN A 107 1.99 -8.05 6.49
CA ASN A 107 2.98 -8.88 7.19
C ASN A 107 2.72 -10.40 7.03
N GLY A 108 1.81 -10.81 6.15
CA GLY A 108 1.56 -12.23 5.84
C GLY A 108 0.59 -12.93 6.79
N ARG A 109 -0.10 -12.20 7.67
CA ARG A 109 -1.11 -12.76 8.58
C ARG A 109 -2.49 -12.27 8.20
N GLN A 110 -3.37 -13.18 7.79
CA GLN A 110 -4.78 -12.85 7.57
C GLN A 110 -5.59 -13.11 8.85
N PRO A 111 -6.62 -12.30 9.14
CA PRO A 111 -7.45 -12.52 10.33
C PRO A 111 -8.35 -13.73 10.16
N THR A 112 -8.77 -14.31 11.28
CA THR A 112 -9.94 -15.19 11.29
C THR A 112 -11.23 -14.37 11.18
N MET A 113 -12.33 -15.04 10.83
CA MET A 113 -13.66 -14.39 10.83
C MET A 113 -14.04 -13.85 12.22
N GLU A 114 -13.67 -14.56 13.29
CA GLU A 114 -13.92 -14.14 14.68
C GLU A 114 -13.12 -12.88 15.02
N GLU A 115 -11.82 -12.83 14.66
CA GLU A 115 -10.98 -11.65 14.85
C GLU A 115 -11.54 -10.46 14.08
N ALA A 116 -11.92 -10.62 12.81
CA ALA A 116 -12.49 -9.53 12.02
C ALA A 116 -13.83 -9.04 12.60
N THR A 117 -14.70 -9.96 13.03
CA THR A 117 -16.00 -9.63 13.63
C THR A 117 -15.85 -8.89 14.97
N GLY A 118 -14.83 -9.23 15.77
CA GLY A 118 -14.55 -8.55 17.04
C GLY A 118 -14.24 -7.05 16.89
N PHE A 119 -13.93 -6.58 15.67
CA PHE A 119 -13.68 -5.18 15.36
C PHE A 119 -14.85 -4.48 14.68
N MET A 120 -15.96 -5.18 14.40
CA MET A 120 -17.08 -4.66 13.59
C MET A 120 -17.63 -3.32 14.10
N ASP A 121 -17.77 -3.15 15.42
CA ASP A 121 -18.32 -1.92 16.03
C ASP A 121 -17.40 -0.71 15.90
N LYS A 122 -16.10 -0.93 15.68
CA LYS A 122 -15.09 0.13 15.52
C LYS A 122 -14.45 0.15 14.13
N TRP A 123 -15.00 -0.61 13.18
CA TRP A 123 -14.45 -0.73 11.83
C TRP A 123 -14.43 0.64 11.13
N GLY A 124 -13.24 1.16 10.86
CA GLY A 124 -13.04 2.48 10.25
C GLY A 124 -12.91 3.64 11.25
N LEU A 125 -12.97 3.36 12.56
CA LEU A 125 -12.68 4.33 13.60
C LEU A 125 -11.19 4.32 13.97
N PRO A 126 -10.67 5.35 14.66
CA PRO A 126 -9.33 5.34 15.23
C PRO A 126 -9.02 4.05 16.01
N GLY A 127 -7.80 3.54 15.89
CA GLY A 127 -7.43 2.22 16.41
C GLY A 127 -7.81 1.04 15.49
N THR A 128 -8.20 1.34 14.24
CA THR A 128 -8.32 0.36 13.15
C THR A 128 -7.69 0.93 11.89
N SER A 129 -7.16 0.05 11.05
CA SER A 129 -6.67 0.38 9.71
C SER A 129 -7.24 -0.64 8.74
N PRO A 130 -8.56 -0.57 8.47
CA PRO A 130 -9.26 -1.68 7.89
C PRO A 130 -9.10 -1.78 6.38
N HIS A 131 -9.32 -2.98 5.86
CA HIS A 131 -9.47 -3.25 4.44
C HIS A 131 -10.62 -4.24 4.24
N TYR A 132 -11.52 -3.97 3.30
CA TYR A 132 -12.70 -4.80 3.03
C TYR A 132 -12.34 -6.19 2.44
N ALA A 133 -13.31 -7.12 2.47
CA ALA A 133 -13.17 -8.45 1.91
C ALA A 133 -13.07 -8.43 0.37
N VAL A 134 -12.30 -9.38 -0.18
CA VAL A 134 -12.02 -9.54 -1.63
C VAL A 134 -13.24 -9.46 -2.53
N GLY A 135 -14.38 -10.01 -2.10
CA GLY A 135 -15.56 -10.00 -2.95
C GLY A 135 -16.18 -8.61 -3.14
N TRP A 136 -15.86 -7.63 -2.29
CA TRP A 136 -16.17 -6.22 -2.55
C TRP A 136 -15.22 -5.61 -3.57
N ALA A 137 -13.92 -5.93 -3.49
CA ALA A 137 -12.95 -5.48 -4.47
C ALA A 137 -13.34 -5.94 -5.89
N TRP A 138 -13.58 -7.24 -6.07
CA TRP A 138 -14.03 -7.79 -7.35
C TRP A 138 -15.36 -7.16 -7.83
N ALA A 139 -16.27 -6.83 -6.90
CA ALA A 139 -17.50 -6.16 -7.28
C ALA A 139 -17.28 -4.70 -7.72
N GLY A 140 -16.32 -4.00 -7.10
CA GLY A 140 -15.91 -2.64 -7.46
C GLY A 140 -15.32 -2.55 -8.87
N ASP A 141 -14.67 -3.62 -9.33
CA ASP A 141 -14.02 -3.70 -10.65
C ASP A 141 -14.97 -4.13 -11.77
N THR A 142 -16.28 -4.15 -11.52
CA THR A 142 -17.29 -4.52 -12.52
C THR A 142 -17.19 -3.62 -13.77
N PRO A 143 -17.14 -4.20 -15.00
CA PRO A 143 -17.46 -5.59 -15.33
C PRO A 143 -16.24 -6.49 -15.61
N PHE A 144 -15.07 -6.10 -15.12
CA PHE A 144 -13.80 -6.70 -15.51
C PHE A 144 -13.41 -7.91 -14.66
N GLN A 145 -12.47 -8.69 -15.20
CA GLN A 145 -11.78 -9.74 -14.45
C GLN A 145 -10.73 -9.14 -13.50
N TRP A 146 -10.55 -9.82 -12.38
CA TRP A 146 -9.51 -9.56 -11.37
C TRP A 146 -9.60 -8.15 -10.77
N THR A 147 -8.53 -7.77 -10.08
CA THR A 147 -8.47 -6.60 -9.18
C THR A 147 -7.07 -5.99 -9.22
N LYS A 148 -6.78 -5.02 -8.34
CA LYS A 148 -5.42 -4.51 -8.08
C LYS A 148 -4.36 -5.62 -8.06
N GLN A 149 -3.15 -5.27 -8.51
CA GLN A 149 -1.97 -6.13 -8.68
C GLN A 149 -1.98 -7.00 -9.95
N VAL A 150 -3.15 -7.31 -10.53
CA VAL A 150 -3.25 -8.08 -11.78
C VAL A 150 -3.14 -7.13 -12.99
N ALA A 151 -1.92 -6.74 -13.34
CA ALA A 151 -1.64 -5.77 -14.39
C ALA A 151 -2.06 -6.21 -15.80
N SER A 152 -2.30 -7.51 -15.99
CA SER A 152 -2.72 -8.08 -17.27
C SER A 152 -4.20 -7.86 -17.60
N HIS A 153 -5.04 -7.51 -16.62
CA HIS A 153 -6.49 -7.41 -16.78
C HIS A 153 -7.00 -6.05 -16.32
N PHE A 154 -8.11 -5.60 -16.93
CA PHE A 154 -8.67 -4.28 -16.69
C PHE A 154 -9.27 -4.10 -15.31
N GLY A 155 -9.62 -5.17 -14.59
CA GLY A 155 -9.99 -5.04 -13.18
C GLY A 155 -8.82 -4.59 -12.30
N GLY A 156 -7.57 -4.74 -12.75
CA GLY A 156 -6.40 -4.19 -12.06
C GLY A 156 -5.92 -2.82 -12.55
N THR A 157 -6.33 -2.40 -13.75
CA THR A 157 -5.66 -1.30 -14.48
C THR A 157 -6.59 -0.24 -15.06
N ARG A 158 -7.89 -0.52 -15.18
CA ARG A 158 -8.85 0.40 -15.79
C ARG A 158 -9.62 1.18 -14.74
N ASN A 159 -9.35 2.48 -14.68
CA ASN A 159 -10.06 3.42 -13.80
C ASN A 159 -10.98 4.36 -14.60
N GLY A 160 -12.05 4.80 -13.94
CA GLY A 160 -12.88 5.87 -14.47
C GLY A 160 -12.09 7.19 -14.47
N MET A 161 -12.09 7.90 -15.60
CA MET A 161 -11.47 9.22 -15.71
C MET A 161 -12.49 10.24 -16.21
N ILE A 162 -12.55 11.39 -15.54
CA ILE A 162 -13.34 12.55 -15.93
C ILE A 162 -12.37 13.68 -16.26
N VAL A 163 -12.59 14.33 -17.41
CA VAL A 163 -11.85 15.52 -17.82
C VAL A 163 -12.84 16.67 -17.99
N SER A 164 -12.63 17.76 -17.26
CA SER A 164 -13.46 18.97 -17.30
C SER A 164 -12.60 20.19 -17.55
N TRP A 165 -12.97 21.00 -18.54
CA TRP A 165 -12.33 22.29 -18.82
C TRP A 165 -13.31 23.15 -19.61
N PRO A 166 -14.17 23.95 -18.97
CA PRO A 166 -15.30 24.61 -19.64
C PRO A 166 -14.89 25.51 -20.82
N LYS A 167 -13.75 26.19 -20.69
CA LYS A 167 -13.24 27.05 -21.76
C LYS A 167 -12.70 26.27 -22.95
N GLY A 168 -12.03 25.14 -22.73
CA GLY A 168 -11.36 24.38 -23.81
C GLY A 168 -12.10 23.15 -24.34
N ILE A 169 -13.09 22.62 -23.61
CA ILE A 169 -13.92 21.49 -24.04
C ILE A 169 -15.34 22.02 -24.26
N LYS A 170 -15.88 21.85 -25.48
CA LYS A 170 -17.26 22.27 -25.82
C LYS A 170 -18.27 21.12 -25.82
N ASP A 171 -17.80 19.90 -25.97
CA ASP A 171 -18.63 18.70 -26.05
C ASP A 171 -18.82 18.08 -24.65
N HIS A 172 -19.55 18.79 -23.79
CA HIS A 172 -19.73 18.40 -22.38
C HIS A 172 -20.55 17.12 -22.22
N GLY A 173 -20.23 16.36 -21.15
CA GLY A 173 -21.01 15.18 -20.75
C GLY A 173 -20.93 14.00 -21.72
N LYS A 174 -19.91 13.95 -22.58
CA LYS A 174 -19.70 12.82 -23.51
C LYS A 174 -18.70 11.81 -23.00
N VAL A 175 -18.92 10.56 -23.39
CA VAL A 175 -17.99 9.45 -23.20
C VAL A 175 -17.01 9.40 -24.38
N ARG A 176 -15.74 9.10 -24.09
CA ARG A 176 -14.67 8.86 -25.08
C ARG A 176 -14.12 7.46 -24.87
N SER A 177 -13.97 6.69 -25.95
CA SER A 177 -13.59 5.27 -25.91
C SER A 177 -12.18 4.99 -26.40
N GLN A 178 -11.45 6.03 -26.84
CA GLN A 178 -10.06 5.92 -27.26
C GLN A 178 -9.19 5.36 -26.13
N PHE A 179 -8.29 4.45 -26.49
CA PHE A 179 -7.41 3.79 -25.53
C PHE A 179 -6.31 4.75 -25.09
N HIS A 180 -6.18 4.94 -23.78
CA HIS A 180 -5.16 5.78 -23.16
C HIS A 180 -4.62 5.14 -21.89
N HIS A 181 -3.45 5.61 -21.45
CA HIS A 181 -2.75 5.14 -20.26
C HIS A 181 -2.38 6.33 -19.36
N CYS A 182 -2.08 6.12 -18.08
CA CYS A 182 -1.77 7.20 -17.14
C CYS A 182 -0.57 8.08 -17.59
N ILE A 183 0.37 7.49 -18.34
CA ILE A 183 1.53 8.21 -18.90
C ILE A 183 1.14 9.24 -19.99
N ASP A 184 -0.11 9.21 -20.47
CA ASP A 184 -0.64 10.17 -21.45
C ASP A 184 -1.07 11.49 -20.82
N VAL A 185 -1.19 11.56 -19.48
CA VAL A 185 -1.59 12.79 -18.76
C VAL A 185 -0.56 13.90 -18.97
N MET A 186 0.73 13.60 -18.77
CA MET A 186 1.79 14.61 -18.90
C MET A 186 1.83 15.25 -20.30
N PRO A 187 1.95 14.50 -21.42
CA PRO A 187 1.98 15.11 -22.74
C PRO A 187 0.67 15.84 -23.08
N THR A 188 -0.48 15.41 -22.53
CA THR A 188 -1.75 16.16 -22.67
C THR A 188 -1.67 17.53 -21.99
N LEU A 189 -1.17 17.59 -20.75
CA LEU A 189 -0.99 18.85 -20.03
C LEU A 189 -0.03 19.78 -20.78
N MET A 190 1.06 19.23 -21.34
CA MET A 190 2.02 20.00 -22.11
C MET A 190 1.41 20.58 -23.40
N GLU A 191 0.62 19.80 -24.13
CA GLU A 191 -0.10 20.26 -25.33
C GLU A 191 -1.10 21.37 -24.96
N VAL A 192 -1.88 21.18 -23.89
CA VAL A 192 -2.88 22.16 -23.42
C VAL A 192 -2.24 23.49 -22.99
N VAL A 193 -1.11 23.43 -22.28
CA VAL A 193 -0.37 24.63 -21.84
C VAL A 193 0.45 25.25 -22.97
N GLY A 194 0.68 24.53 -24.07
CA GLY A 194 1.45 24.99 -25.22
C GLY A 194 2.96 24.97 -24.99
N ILE A 195 3.46 24.03 -24.18
CA ILE A 195 4.89 23.86 -23.91
C ILE A 195 5.43 22.61 -24.61
N ALA A 196 6.65 22.72 -25.15
CA ALA A 196 7.35 21.59 -25.74
C ALA A 196 8.02 20.72 -24.66
N GLU A 197 8.20 19.44 -24.98
CA GLU A 197 8.95 18.50 -24.13
C GLU A 197 10.39 18.98 -23.90
N PRO A 198 10.85 19.14 -22.65
CA PRO A 198 12.21 19.56 -22.37
C PRO A 198 13.18 18.40 -22.59
N THR A 199 14.16 18.58 -23.47
CA THR A 199 15.24 17.60 -23.66
C THR A 199 16.33 17.68 -22.59
N VAL A 200 16.40 18.81 -21.86
CA VAL A 200 17.35 19.07 -20.76
C VAL A 200 16.66 19.87 -19.66
N VAL A 201 16.82 19.44 -18.40
CA VAL A 201 16.36 20.16 -17.21
C VAL A 201 17.53 20.28 -16.23
N ASN A 202 17.84 21.50 -15.79
CA ASN A 202 18.95 21.78 -14.85
C ASN A 202 20.31 21.16 -15.27
N GLY A 203 20.57 21.08 -16.57
CA GLY A 203 21.81 20.48 -17.12
C GLY A 203 21.78 18.96 -17.29
N TYR A 204 20.70 18.28 -16.91
CA TYR A 204 20.53 16.84 -17.07
C TYR A 204 19.70 16.51 -18.30
N VAL A 205 20.22 15.64 -19.18
CA VAL A 205 19.49 15.12 -20.35
C VAL A 205 18.33 14.27 -19.86
N GLN A 206 17.14 14.52 -20.40
CA GLN A 206 15.94 13.79 -20.03
C GLN A 206 15.70 12.59 -20.95
N ARG A 207 15.06 11.55 -20.42
CA ARG A 207 14.46 10.51 -21.25
C ARG A 207 13.23 11.08 -21.97
N PRO A 208 12.93 10.62 -23.19
CA PRO A 208 11.71 11.01 -23.88
C PRO A 208 10.47 10.64 -23.06
N ILE A 209 9.44 11.47 -23.10
CA ILE A 209 8.11 11.14 -22.57
C ILE A 209 7.49 10.07 -23.48
N GLU A 210 7.23 8.89 -22.93
CA GLU A 210 6.68 7.74 -23.68
C GLU A 210 5.15 7.79 -23.88
N GLY A 211 4.49 8.80 -23.32
CA GLY A 211 3.07 9.07 -23.49
C GLY A 211 2.69 9.73 -24.81
N THR A 212 1.41 9.73 -25.14
CA THR A 212 0.83 10.51 -26.23
C THR A 212 -0.37 11.31 -25.75
N SER A 213 -0.47 12.58 -26.15
CA SER A 213 -1.55 13.44 -25.69
C SER A 213 -2.92 12.97 -26.19
N PHE A 214 -3.90 12.99 -25.30
CA PHE A 214 -5.30 12.74 -25.58
C PHE A 214 -6.13 14.01 -25.78
N ALA A 215 -5.53 15.20 -25.79
CA ALA A 215 -6.23 16.48 -25.94
C ALA A 215 -7.04 16.56 -27.25
N TYR A 216 -6.65 15.82 -28.28
CA TYR A 216 -7.41 15.71 -29.53
C TYR A 216 -8.84 15.21 -29.33
N THR A 217 -9.10 14.43 -28.27
CA THR A 217 -10.44 13.91 -27.95
C THR A 217 -11.41 14.98 -27.41
N PHE A 218 -10.90 16.16 -27.05
CA PHE A 218 -11.70 17.27 -26.53
C PHE A 218 -12.61 17.88 -27.59
N ASP A 219 -12.23 17.79 -28.87
CA ASP A 219 -13.03 18.21 -29.99
C ASP A 219 -14.07 17.13 -30.35
N GLN A 220 -15.34 17.55 -30.52
CA GLN A 220 -16.42 16.68 -30.97
C GLN A 220 -16.11 16.04 -32.34
N ALA A 221 -15.41 16.75 -33.23
CA ALA A 221 -15.03 16.22 -34.54
C ALA A 221 -14.16 14.95 -34.45
N ASN A 222 -13.47 14.78 -33.32
CA ASN A 222 -12.61 13.63 -33.05
C ASN A 222 -13.28 12.58 -32.15
N ALA A 223 -14.59 12.66 -31.89
CA ALA A 223 -15.29 11.72 -31.00
C ALA A 223 -15.09 10.25 -31.40
N THR A 224 -14.98 9.97 -32.71
CA THR A 224 -14.73 8.63 -33.28
C THR A 224 -13.36 8.52 -33.94
N ALA A 225 -12.45 9.45 -33.69
CA ALA A 225 -11.09 9.35 -34.19
C ALA A 225 -10.38 8.13 -33.57
N PRO A 226 -9.51 7.43 -34.31
CA PRO A 226 -8.72 6.34 -33.77
C PRO A 226 -7.88 6.75 -32.55
N SER A 227 -7.57 5.79 -31.68
CA SER A 227 -6.62 5.98 -30.58
C SER A 227 -5.25 6.39 -31.13
N ARG A 228 -4.67 7.48 -30.63
CA ARG A 228 -3.25 7.81 -30.93
C ARG A 228 -2.29 6.81 -30.30
N ARG A 229 -2.64 6.26 -29.14
CA ARG A 229 -1.92 5.16 -28.50
C ARG A 229 -2.28 3.86 -29.21
N THR A 230 -1.30 3.29 -29.88
CA THR A 230 -1.48 2.04 -30.65
C THR A 230 -1.03 0.81 -29.88
N HIS A 231 -0.22 0.96 -28.82
CA HIS A 231 0.25 -0.13 -27.99
C HIS A 231 0.62 0.33 -26.57
N GLN A 232 0.62 -0.62 -25.62
CA GLN A 232 1.06 -0.43 -24.24
C GLN A 232 1.34 -1.80 -23.60
N TYR A 233 2.51 -1.98 -23.00
CA TYR A 233 2.79 -3.14 -22.15
C TYR A 233 2.33 -2.87 -20.71
N PHE A 234 2.05 -3.93 -19.97
CA PHE A 234 1.74 -3.90 -18.54
C PHE A 234 2.52 -5.02 -17.86
N GLU A 235 3.22 -4.70 -16.76
CA GLU A 235 3.87 -5.71 -15.94
C GLU A 235 3.83 -5.30 -14.48
N MET A 236 3.43 -6.25 -13.63
CA MET A 236 3.56 -6.12 -12.18
C MET A 236 3.54 -7.51 -11.55
N LEU A 237 4.55 -7.80 -10.73
CA LEU A 237 4.65 -9.05 -9.97
C LEU A 237 4.55 -10.28 -10.88
N GLY A 238 5.15 -10.20 -12.05
CA GLY A 238 5.16 -11.28 -13.05
C GLY A 238 3.89 -11.38 -13.90
N ASN A 239 2.81 -10.66 -13.58
CA ASN A 239 1.65 -10.55 -14.46
C ASN A 239 2.06 -9.75 -15.72
N ARG A 240 1.59 -10.18 -16.89
CA ARG A 240 2.01 -9.60 -18.18
C ARG A 240 0.81 -9.27 -19.05
N GLY A 241 0.76 -8.03 -19.53
CA GLY A 241 -0.28 -7.54 -20.43
C GLY A 241 0.32 -6.83 -21.63
N MET A 242 -0.32 -6.98 -22.80
CA MET A 242 0.07 -6.26 -23.99
C MET A 242 -1.16 -5.85 -24.78
N TYR A 243 -1.43 -4.54 -24.78
CA TYR A 243 -2.39 -3.93 -25.69
C TYR A 243 -1.70 -3.59 -27.02
N ALA A 244 -2.32 -3.94 -28.14
CA ALA A 244 -1.98 -3.34 -29.44
C ALA A 244 -3.17 -3.32 -30.41
N ASN A 245 -3.51 -2.12 -30.90
CA ASN A 245 -4.53 -1.87 -31.94
C ASN A 245 -5.84 -2.62 -31.69
N GLY A 246 -6.43 -2.44 -30.51
CA GLY A 246 -7.70 -3.08 -30.13
C GLY A 246 -7.56 -4.48 -29.55
N TRP A 247 -6.41 -5.13 -29.68
CA TRP A 247 -6.16 -6.45 -29.09
C TRP A 247 -5.48 -6.33 -27.72
N MET A 248 -5.80 -7.24 -26.82
CA MET A 248 -5.17 -7.36 -25.50
C MET A 248 -4.75 -8.81 -25.26
N ALA A 249 -3.46 -9.04 -25.09
CA ALA A 249 -2.94 -10.29 -24.54
C ALA A 249 -2.75 -10.14 -23.03
N SER A 250 -3.22 -11.11 -22.26
CA SER A 250 -3.24 -11.07 -20.80
C SER A 250 -2.71 -12.36 -20.22
N CYS A 251 -1.86 -12.25 -19.20
CA CYS A 251 -1.26 -13.38 -18.52
C CYS A 251 -1.15 -13.08 -17.03
N ARG A 252 -2.08 -13.67 -16.26
CA ARG A 252 -2.01 -13.63 -14.79
C ARG A 252 -0.96 -14.64 -14.34
N HIS A 253 -0.04 -14.21 -13.47
CA HIS A 253 1.03 -15.04 -12.94
C HIS A 253 0.86 -15.27 -11.43
N GLY A 254 1.25 -16.47 -11.00
CA GLY A 254 1.48 -16.76 -9.59
C GLY A 254 0.25 -16.70 -8.68
N ARG A 255 0.45 -16.08 -7.51
CA ARG A 255 -0.49 -16.04 -6.39
C ARG A 255 -1.78 -15.30 -6.72
N LEU A 256 -2.85 -15.60 -5.98
CA LEU A 256 -4.05 -14.78 -6.01
C LEU A 256 -3.75 -13.40 -5.39
N PRO A 257 -4.38 -12.30 -5.84
CA PRO A 257 -4.02 -10.97 -5.38
C PRO A 257 -4.26 -10.74 -3.87
N TRP A 258 -5.08 -11.59 -3.23
CA TRP A 258 -5.35 -11.59 -1.79
C TRP A 258 -4.51 -12.59 -0.97
N GLU A 259 -3.65 -13.35 -1.61
CA GLU A 259 -2.63 -14.16 -0.95
C GLU A 259 -1.34 -13.34 -0.89
N THR A 260 -0.82 -13.09 0.31
CA THR A 260 0.33 -12.17 0.51
C THR A 260 1.67 -12.89 0.63
N GLY A 261 1.71 -14.22 0.49
CA GLY A 261 2.93 -15.02 0.51
C GLY A 261 2.84 -16.25 -0.40
N GLY A 262 3.99 -16.86 -0.67
CA GLY A 262 4.12 -18.01 -1.58
C GLY A 262 4.77 -17.63 -2.91
N ALA A 263 5.41 -18.61 -3.55
CA ALA A 263 6.04 -18.47 -4.87
C ALA A 263 5.16 -19.09 -5.96
N ALA A 264 5.22 -18.53 -7.16
CA ALA A 264 4.53 -19.09 -8.32
C ALA A 264 5.20 -20.40 -8.80
N PRO A 265 4.45 -21.35 -9.40
CA PRO A 265 5.07 -22.25 -10.37
C PRO A 265 5.67 -21.38 -11.47
N GLY A 266 6.89 -21.68 -11.92
CA GLY A 266 7.66 -20.79 -12.81
C GLY A 266 6.89 -20.32 -14.06
N PHE A 267 7.35 -19.24 -14.68
CA PHE A 267 6.70 -18.57 -15.82
C PHE A 267 6.37 -19.48 -17.02
N GLU A 268 6.98 -20.67 -17.12
CA GLU A 268 6.70 -21.70 -18.12
C GLU A 268 5.29 -22.32 -18.00
N HIS A 269 4.66 -22.20 -16.84
CA HIS A 269 3.33 -22.72 -16.56
C HIS A 269 2.21 -21.70 -16.79
N ASP A 270 2.57 -20.46 -17.12
CA ASP A 270 1.61 -19.40 -17.26
C ASP A 270 0.73 -19.57 -18.51
N LYS A 271 -0.57 -19.37 -18.31
CA LYS A 271 -1.55 -19.34 -19.39
C LYS A 271 -1.71 -17.90 -19.88
N TRP A 272 -1.59 -17.72 -21.19
CA TRP A 272 -1.96 -16.48 -21.86
C TRP A 272 -3.38 -16.56 -22.40
N GLU A 273 -4.09 -15.45 -22.31
CA GLU A 273 -5.43 -15.21 -22.82
C GLU A 273 -5.36 -14.11 -23.87
N LEU A 274 -6.32 -14.08 -24.79
CA LEU A 274 -6.40 -13.06 -25.85
C LEU A 274 -7.81 -12.48 -25.97
N TYR A 275 -7.90 -11.16 -26.10
CA TYR A 275 -9.16 -10.43 -26.21
C TYR A 275 -9.12 -9.42 -27.35
N HIS A 276 -10.25 -9.21 -28.02
CA HIS A 276 -10.46 -8.10 -28.96
C HIS A 276 -11.41 -7.08 -28.32
N LEU A 277 -10.86 -5.96 -27.87
CA LEU A 277 -11.54 -5.02 -26.96
C LEU A 277 -12.67 -4.22 -27.61
N GLU A 278 -12.70 -4.13 -28.94
CA GLU A 278 -13.81 -3.51 -29.66
C GLU A 278 -15.10 -4.36 -29.55
N ASP A 279 -14.95 -5.68 -29.51
CA ASP A 279 -16.06 -6.63 -29.38
C ASP A 279 -16.28 -7.08 -27.91
N ASP A 280 -15.24 -6.99 -27.08
CA ASP A 280 -15.23 -7.45 -25.70
C ASP A 280 -14.48 -6.49 -24.78
N PHE A 281 -15.18 -5.40 -24.43
CA PHE A 281 -14.71 -4.40 -23.48
C PHE A 281 -14.26 -4.98 -22.13
N SER A 282 -14.92 -6.06 -21.69
CA SER A 282 -14.79 -6.67 -20.36
C SER A 282 -13.66 -7.69 -20.23
N GLN A 283 -13.06 -8.11 -21.35
CA GLN A 283 -12.19 -9.29 -21.39
C GLN A 283 -12.88 -10.56 -20.89
N ALA A 284 -14.12 -10.81 -21.31
CA ALA A 284 -14.92 -11.96 -20.87
C ALA A 284 -14.76 -13.22 -21.74
N VAL A 285 -14.29 -13.11 -22.99
CA VAL A 285 -14.17 -14.23 -23.93
C VAL A 285 -12.73 -14.39 -24.39
N ASP A 286 -12.07 -15.42 -23.88
CA ASP A 286 -10.72 -15.80 -24.32
C ASP A 286 -10.74 -16.34 -25.77
N LEU A 287 -9.94 -15.71 -26.62
CA LEU A 287 -9.75 -16.05 -28.04
C LEU A 287 -8.41 -16.74 -28.31
N ALA A 288 -7.60 -17.04 -27.28
CA ALA A 288 -6.25 -17.58 -27.45
C ALA A 288 -6.20 -18.83 -28.35
N ASP A 289 -7.12 -19.78 -28.15
CA ASP A 289 -7.19 -21.01 -28.95
C ASP A 289 -7.70 -20.77 -30.39
N LYS A 290 -8.45 -19.69 -30.60
CA LYS A 290 -9.04 -19.35 -31.91
C LYS A 290 -8.09 -18.52 -32.77
N GLU A 291 -7.30 -17.65 -32.14
CA GLU A 291 -6.39 -16.72 -32.79
C GLU A 291 -4.93 -16.87 -32.27
N PRO A 292 -4.34 -18.08 -32.29
CA PRO A 292 -3.04 -18.35 -31.67
C PRO A 292 -1.89 -17.58 -32.31
N ALA A 293 -1.98 -17.28 -33.61
CA ALA A 293 -1.00 -16.46 -34.32
C ALA A 293 -1.01 -15.01 -33.80
N LYS A 294 -2.20 -14.46 -33.52
CA LYS A 294 -2.34 -13.11 -32.97
C LYS A 294 -1.85 -13.03 -31.53
N LEU A 295 -2.12 -14.07 -30.73
CA LEU A 295 -1.57 -14.18 -29.38
C LEU A 295 -0.04 -14.19 -29.41
N ARG A 296 0.56 -14.99 -30.32
CA ARG A 296 2.01 -15.04 -30.46
C ARG A 296 2.61 -13.68 -30.84
N GLU A 297 1.98 -12.97 -31.77
CA GLU A 297 2.38 -11.61 -32.16
C GLU A 297 2.46 -10.67 -30.94
N LEU A 298 1.45 -10.67 -30.07
CA LEU A 298 1.43 -9.82 -28.87
C LEU A 298 2.41 -10.28 -27.79
N GLN A 299 2.66 -11.58 -27.65
CA GLN A 299 3.70 -12.10 -26.77
C GLN A 299 5.10 -11.63 -27.21
N ASP A 300 5.37 -11.67 -28.52
CA ASP A 300 6.63 -11.19 -29.07
C ASP A 300 6.77 -9.67 -28.89
N LEU A 301 5.69 -8.91 -29.11
CA LEU A 301 5.67 -7.46 -28.87
C LEU A 301 5.87 -7.11 -27.39
N PHE A 302 5.26 -7.87 -26.48
CA PHE A 302 5.50 -7.73 -25.03
C PHE A 302 6.99 -7.87 -24.71
N MET A 303 7.65 -8.91 -25.22
CA MET A 303 9.08 -9.14 -24.97
C MET A 303 9.95 -8.01 -25.52
N ALA A 304 9.60 -7.46 -26.68
CA ALA A 304 10.31 -6.33 -27.27
C ALA A 304 10.18 -5.05 -26.42
N GLU A 305 8.96 -4.71 -25.99
CA GLU A 305 8.71 -3.54 -25.15
C GLU A 305 9.29 -3.72 -23.73
N ALA A 306 9.18 -4.93 -23.16
CA ALA A 306 9.78 -5.28 -21.88
C ALA A 306 11.30 -5.10 -21.88
N ALA A 307 11.98 -5.54 -22.95
CA ALA A 307 13.42 -5.33 -23.11
C ALA A 307 13.77 -3.84 -23.30
N LYS A 308 12.99 -3.12 -24.11
CA LYS A 308 13.19 -1.68 -24.37
C LYS A 308 13.09 -0.83 -23.10
N TYR A 309 12.19 -1.20 -22.18
CA TYR A 309 11.90 -0.43 -20.97
C TYR A 309 12.45 -1.04 -19.68
N ASN A 310 13.42 -1.96 -19.76
CA ASN A 310 14.08 -2.57 -18.62
C ASN A 310 13.13 -3.24 -17.62
N VAL A 311 12.10 -3.92 -18.14
CA VAL A 311 11.15 -4.72 -17.34
C VAL A 311 11.77 -6.08 -16.96
N LEU A 312 12.81 -6.51 -17.69
CA LEU A 312 13.46 -7.80 -17.48
C LEU A 312 14.70 -7.66 -16.58
N PRO A 313 15.00 -8.65 -15.71
CA PRO A 313 14.23 -9.88 -15.47
C PRO A 313 12.93 -9.63 -14.69
N LEU A 314 11.92 -10.48 -14.92
CA LEU A 314 10.66 -10.42 -14.16
C LEU A 314 10.90 -10.81 -12.70
N ASP A 315 10.26 -10.10 -11.77
CA ASP A 315 10.33 -10.35 -10.33
C ASP A 315 8.91 -10.49 -9.76
N ASP A 316 8.52 -11.73 -9.46
CA ASP A 316 7.19 -12.13 -8.98
C ASP A 316 7.05 -12.08 -7.45
N ARG A 317 8.12 -11.77 -6.73
CA ARG A 317 8.12 -11.70 -5.26
C ARG A 317 7.21 -10.57 -4.76
N PHE A 318 6.51 -10.79 -3.64
CA PHE A 318 5.67 -9.75 -3.01
C PHE A 318 6.17 -9.40 -1.61
N ALA A 319 5.91 -10.25 -0.62
CA ALA A 319 6.29 -10.00 0.77
C ALA A 319 7.81 -9.86 0.95
N GLU A 320 8.62 -10.59 0.18
CA GLU A 320 10.07 -10.52 0.24
C GLU A 320 10.61 -9.14 -0.13
N ARG A 321 9.90 -8.40 -1.01
CA ARG A 321 10.28 -7.04 -1.42
C ARG A 321 10.08 -6.00 -0.31
N LEU A 322 9.36 -6.37 0.76
CA LEU A 322 9.21 -5.54 1.97
C LEU A 322 10.43 -5.62 2.87
N ASP A 323 11.37 -6.55 2.65
CA ASP A 323 12.61 -6.58 3.43
C ASP A 323 13.46 -5.35 3.10
N VAL A 324 13.55 -4.44 4.07
CA VAL A 324 14.30 -3.19 3.99
C VAL A 324 15.80 -3.43 3.73
N THR A 325 16.31 -4.63 4.02
CA THR A 325 17.71 -4.99 3.73
C THR A 325 18.00 -5.18 2.24
N LEU A 326 16.97 -5.25 1.38
CA LEU A 326 17.11 -5.26 -0.07
C LEU A 326 17.38 -3.86 -0.66
N ARG A 327 17.42 -2.82 0.19
CA ARG A 327 17.62 -1.42 -0.21
C ARG A 327 18.93 -0.88 0.37
N PRO A 328 19.57 0.10 -0.28
CA PRO A 328 20.70 0.81 0.32
C PRO A 328 20.31 1.37 1.69
N SER A 329 21.16 1.14 2.69
CA SER A 329 20.92 1.59 4.06
C SER A 329 22.19 2.19 4.66
N THR A 330 22.05 3.37 5.28
CA THR A 330 23.11 4.04 6.04
C THR A 330 23.40 3.38 7.39
N PHE A 331 22.53 2.45 7.82
CA PHE A 331 22.60 1.73 9.08
C PHE A 331 23.16 0.30 8.93
N ALA A 332 23.18 -0.23 7.70
CA ALA A 332 23.69 -1.58 7.45
C ALA A 332 25.15 -1.75 7.94
N GLY A 333 25.38 -2.82 8.70
CA GLY A 333 26.70 -3.18 9.23
C GLY A 333 27.17 -2.38 10.44
N ARG A 334 26.32 -1.53 11.04
CA ARG A 334 26.62 -0.84 12.30
C ARG A 334 26.25 -1.72 13.49
N ASP A 335 27.16 -1.82 14.46
CA ASP A 335 26.92 -2.49 15.74
C ASP A 335 26.15 -1.60 16.72
N THR A 336 26.25 -0.27 16.54
CA THR A 336 25.57 0.73 17.37
C THR A 336 24.99 1.86 16.54
N VAL A 337 23.82 2.34 16.96
CA VAL A 337 23.12 3.48 16.35
C VAL A 337 22.57 4.35 17.48
N THR A 338 22.95 5.63 17.49
CA THR A 338 22.48 6.60 18.49
C THR A 338 21.60 7.66 17.84
N PHE A 339 20.43 7.87 18.43
CA PHE A 339 19.52 8.95 18.10
C PHE A 339 19.48 9.96 19.25
N TYR A 340 19.24 11.22 18.91
CA TYR A 340 19.17 12.32 19.87
C TYR A 340 17.75 12.90 19.93
N PRO A 341 17.38 13.58 21.03
CA PRO A 341 16.11 14.29 21.12
C PRO A 341 15.87 15.20 19.91
N GLY A 342 14.64 15.24 19.42
CA GLY A 342 14.29 15.97 18.20
C GLY A 342 14.46 15.18 16.91
N MET A 343 15.02 13.97 16.96
CA MET A 343 14.86 12.99 15.88
C MET A 343 13.42 12.46 15.93
N THR A 344 12.60 12.97 15.03
CA THR A 344 11.21 12.56 14.86
C THR A 344 10.92 12.29 13.40
N ARG A 345 9.86 11.52 13.16
CA ARG A 345 9.36 11.15 11.85
C ARG A 345 10.38 10.48 10.93
N LEU A 346 11.32 9.69 11.48
CA LEU A 346 12.22 8.87 10.67
C LEU A 346 11.45 7.63 10.20
N PRO A 347 11.17 7.44 8.90
CA PRO A 347 10.40 6.28 8.44
C PRO A 347 11.11 4.98 8.81
N GLU A 348 10.37 3.96 9.26
CA GLU A 348 10.93 2.66 9.68
C GLU A 348 11.87 2.07 8.63
N GLY A 349 11.49 2.11 7.35
CA GLY A 349 12.31 1.58 6.25
C GLY A 349 13.61 2.35 5.97
N SER A 350 13.77 3.54 6.56
CA SER A 350 15.01 4.31 6.53
C SER A 350 15.82 4.18 7.83
N GLY A 351 15.29 3.52 8.87
CA GLY A 351 15.94 3.30 10.16
C GLY A 351 16.76 2.00 10.23
N PRO A 352 17.36 1.70 11.40
CA PRO A 352 17.90 0.37 11.65
C PRO A 352 16.74 -0.65 11.74
N LYS A 353 17.04 -1.91 11.41
CA LYS A 353 16.08 -3.00 11.57
C LYS A 353 15.88 -3.25 13.08
N LEU A 354 14.65 -3.11 13.56
CA LEU A 354 14.27 -3.35 14.96
C LEU A 354 13.26 -4.50 15.12
N VAL A 355 12.76 -5.03 14.01
CA VAL A 355 11.81 -6.15 13.98
C VAL A 355 12.56 -7.45 13.72
N GLY A 356 12.29 -8.48 14.54
CA GLY A 356 12.85 -9.82 14.36
C GLY A 356 14.37 -9.93 14.58
N VAL A 357 15.01 -8.92 15.19
CA VAL A 357 16.45 -8.89 15.49
C VAL A 357 16.70 -8.57 16.96
N PRO A 358 17.76 -9.12 17.57
CA PRO A 358 18.13 -8.76 18.94
C PRO A 358 18.72 -7.35 19.01
N PHE A 359 18.33 -6.59 20.03
CA PHE A 359 18.93 -5.29 20.32
C PHE A 359 18.85 -4.95 21.82
N THR A 360 19.74 -4.08 22.27
CA THR A 360 19.61 -3.37 23.54
C THR A 360 19.41 -1.89 23.25
N LEU A 361 18.30 -1.33 23.73
CA LEU A 361 18.05 0.12 23.75
C LEU A 361 18.53 0.67 25.09
N THR A 362 19.46 1.63 25.09
CA THR A 362 19.94 2.35 26.27
C THR A 362 19.58 3.84 26.15
N ALA A 363 18.89 4.36 27.16
CA ALA A 363 18.44 5.75 27.22
C ALA A 363 18.83 6.40 28.56
N PRO A 364 19.89 7.22 28.61
CA PRO A 364 20.16 8.08 29.75
C PRO A 364 19.15 9.22 29.78
N VAL A 365 18.50 9.39 30.93
CA VAL A 365 17.46 10.39 31.17
C VAL A 365 17.70 11.16 32.47
N GLU A 366 17.19 12.38 32.54
CA GLU A 366 17.14 13.18 33.76
C GLU A 366 15.69 13.49 34.14
N ILE A 367 15.31 13.08 35.35
CA ILE A 367 13.96 13.21 35.90
C ILE A 367 13.88 14.46 36.79
N PRO A 368 12.98 15.41 36.51
CA PRO A 368 12.76 16.58 37.35
C PRO A 368 12.28 16.24 38.76
N LYS A 369 12.31 17.24 39.67
CA LYS A 369 11.88 17.09 41.07
C LYS A 369 10.44 16.60 41.22
N ASP A 370 9.56 17.02 40.32
CA ASP A 370 8.14 16.67 40.34
C ASP A 370 7.82 15.35 39.59
N GLY A 371 8.86 14.64 39.13
CA GLY A 371 8.74 13.45 38.30
C GLY A 371 8.71 13.76 36.80
N ALA A 372 8.53 12.72 35.99
CA ALA A 372 8.36 12.83 34.54
C ALA A 372 7.33 11.82 34.02
N GLU A 373 6.72 12.18 32.90
CA GLU A 373 5.92 11.36 32.00
C GLU A 373 6.37 11.57 30.55
N GLY A 374 5.96 10.67 29.65
CA GLY A 374 6.07 10.83 28.21
C GLY A 374 6.94 9.77 27.55
N VAL A 375 6.99 9.80 26.22
CA VAL A 375 7.65 8.79 25.40
C VAL A 375 9.15 9.02 25.32
N ILE A 376 9.94 7.97 25.56
CA ILE A 376 11.39 8.00 25.34
C ILE A 376 11.70 7.62 23.89
N PHE A 377 11.09 6.54 23.41
CA PHE A 377 11.22 6.06 22.04
C PHE A 377 9.92 5.39 21.59
N ALA A 378 9.52 5.62 20.34
CA ALA A 378 8.44 4.90 19.67
C ALA A 378 8.88 4.41 18.29
N LEU A 379 8.36 3.25 17.90
CA LEU A 379 8.37 2.73 16.53
C LEU A 379 6.96 2.23 16.21
N GLY A 380 6.37 2.73 15.12
CA GLY A 380 5.05 2.32 14.65
C GLY A 380 3.93 3.16 15.27
N GLY A 381 2.74 2.58 15.42
CA GLY A 381 1.57 3.27 15.98
C GLY A 381 0.42 2.31 16.32
N ASP A 382 -0.82 2.75 16.11
CA ASP A 382 -2.02 2.03 16.52
C ASP A 382 -2.20 0.69 15.79
N ALA A 383 -1.66 0.60 14.57
CA ALA A 383 -1.70 -0.58 13.74
C ALA A 383 -0.68 -1.63 14.21
N ALA A 384 0.57 -1.29 14.51
CA ALA A 384 1.53 -2.18 15.16
C ALA A 384 2.78 -1.38 15.59
N GLY A 385 3.56 -1.91 16.53
CA GLY A 385 4.76 -1.20 16.98
C GLY A 385 5.15 -1.49 18.42
N PHE A 386 6.07 -0.68 18.93
CA PHE A 386 6.39 -0.64 20.35
C PHE A 386 6.80 0.76 20.82
N SER A 387 6.61 1.01 22.11
CA SER A 387 6.98 2.28 22.74
C SER A 387 7.61 2.03 24.11
N LEU A 388 8.68 2.75 24.42
CA LEU A 388 9.27 2.86 25.75
C LEU A 388 8.97 4.25 26.29
N PHE A 389 8.30 4.34 27.44
CA PHE A 389 7.81 5.61 27.98
C PHE A 389 7.72 5.60 29.50
N LEU A 390 7.54 6.79 30.08
CA LEU A 390 7.17 6.96 31.48
C LEU A 390 5.66 7.19 31.60
N TRP A 391 5.01 6.35 32.41
CA TRP A 391 3.59 6.45 32.75
C TRP A 391 3.44 6.50 34.26
N GLU A 392 2.86 7.58 34.80
CA GLU A 392 2.74 7.80 36.24
C GLU A 392 4.10 7.70 36.99
N GLY A 393 5.19 8.07 36.30
CA GLY A 393 6.56 8.01 36.79
C GLY A 393 7.24 6.63 36.70
N LYS A 394 6.56 5.59 36.20
CA LYS A 394 7.12 4.24 36.01
C LYS A 394 7.58 4.05 34.57
N VAL A 395 8.67 3.31 34.38
CA VAL A 395 9.14 2.94 33.04
C VAL A 395 8.27 1.82 32.51
N ARG A 396 7.74 1.98 31.30
CA ARG A 396 6.89 1.01 30.63
C ARG A 396 7.37 0.79 29.21
N PHE A 397 7.62 -0.48 28.89
CA PHE A 397 7.70 -0.95 27.52
C PHE A 397 6.35 -1.54 27.13
N HIS A 398 5.78 -1.05 26.03
CA HIS A 398 4.53 -1.52 25.46
C HIS A 398 4.78 -2.06 24.06
N TYR A 399 4.29 -3.27 23.78
CA TYR A 399 4.33 -3.88 22.46
C TYR A 399 2.91 -4.05 21.92
N ASN A 400 2.65 -3.51 20.73
CA ASN A 400 1.38 -3.60 20.01
C ASN A 400 1.50 -4.60 18.85
N PHE A 401 0.94 -5.79 19.02
CA PHE A 401 0.83 -6.81 17.97
C PHE A 401 -0.53 -6.68 17.28
N PHE A 402 -0.55 -5.89 16.21
CA PHE A 402 -1.70 -5.71 15.30
C PHE A 402 -3.01 -5.23 15.94
N ALA A 403 -2.95 -4.59 17.11
CA ALA A 403 -4.10 -4.31 17.98
C ALA A 403 -4.89 -5.57 18.42
N ILE A 404 -4.39 -6.76 18.11
CA ILE A 404 -4.95 -8.06 18.54
C ILE A 404 -4.45 -8.39 19.95
N LYS A 405 -3.15 -8.18 20.17
CA LYS A 405 -2.51 -8.46 21.46
C LYS A 405 -1.58 -7.33 21.84
N ARG A 406 -1.59 -6.98 23.12
CA ARG A 406 -0.71 -5.98 23.71
C ARG A 406 0.05 -6.60 24.87
N THR A 407 1.34 -6.32 24.97
CA THR A 407 2.20 -6.82 26.04
C THR A 407 2.90 -5.64 26.72
N ASP A 408 2.87 -5.63 28.04
CA ASP A 408 3.52 -4.61 28.85
C ASP A 408 4.60 -5.20 29.74
N VAL A 409 5.73 -4.49 29.84
CA VAL A 409 6.78 -4.73 30.84
C VAL A 409 6.99 -3.42 31.59
N VAL A 410 6.62 -3.40 32.87
CA VAL A 410 6.54 -2.17 33.68
C VAL A 410 7.48 -2.28 34.88
N SER A 411 8.24 -1.22 35.16
CA SER A 411 9.03 -1.15 36.39
C SER A 411 8.10 -1.19 37.63
N PRO A 412 8.52 -1.85 38.72
CA PRO A 412 7.70 -1.91 39.94
C PRO A 412 7.56 -0.52 40.58
N ASP A 413 8.64 0.25 40.56
CA ASP A 413 8.78 1.53 41.23
C ASP A 413 8.83 2.69 40.23
N LYS A 414 8.49 3.89 40.74
CA LYS A 414 8.68 5.15 40.02
C LYS A 414 10.16 5.51 39.98
N LEU A 415 10.59 6.15 38.90
CA LEU A 415 11.92 6.76 38.85
C LEU A 415 11.98 7.97 39.79
N PRO A 416 12.94 8.02 40.73
CA PRO A 416 13.13 9.20 41.56
C PRO A 416 13.70 10.37 40.73
N PRO A 417 13.68 11.60 41.26
CA PRO A 417 14.36 12.73 40.64
C PRO A 417 15.87 12.48 40.51
N GLY A 418 16.45 12.89 39.39
CA GLY A 418 17.88 12.74 39.11
C GLY A 418 18.18 12.03 37.79
N LYS A 419 19.45 11.66 37.62
CA LYS A 419 19.94 10.99 36.42
C LYS A 419 19.77 9.48 36.55
N HIS A 420 19.23 8.87 35.50
CA HIS A 420 19.01 7.43 35.40
C HIS A 420 19.39 6.92 34.02
N THR A 421 19.81 5.66 33.95
CA THR A 421 19.97 4.95 32.67
C THR A 421 18.92 3.86 32.59
N ILE A 422 18.04 3.97 31.60
CA ILE A 422 17.02 2.97 31.29
C ILE A 422 17.56 2.07 30.16
N GLU A 423 17.49 0.76 30.35
CA GLU A 423 17.91 -0.21 29.34
C GLU A 423 16.82 -1.24 29.08
N LEU A 424 16.57 -1.52 27.80
CA LEU A 424 15.63 -2.52 27.33
C LEU A 424 16.37 -3.51 26.43
N ALA A 425 16.51 -4.75 26.87
CA ALA A 425 17.01 -5.84 26.04
C ALA A 425 15.84 -6.57 25.37
N PHE A 426 15.86 -6.60 24.04
CA PHE A 426 14.90 -7.30 23.19
C PHE A 426 15.60 -8.50 22.55
N THR A 427 15.15 -9.72 22.85
CA THR A 427 15.83 -10.96 22.42
C THR A 427 14.85 -11.93 21.74
N PRO A 428 14.82 -11.99 20.40
CA PRO A 428 14.08 -13.01 19.66
C PRO A 428 14.52 -14.42 20.09
N GLU A 429 13.58 -15.33 20.27
CA GLU A 429 13.86 -16.72 20.65
C GLU A 429 14.36 -17.57 19.46
N ALA A 430 14.16 -17.10 18.23
CA ALA A 430 14.65 -17.75 17.03
C ALA A 430 14.92 -16.73 15.90
N PRO A 431 15.89 -16.98 15.00
CA PRO A 431 16.18 -16.10 13.87
C PRO A 431 15.18 -16.33 12.72
N LYS A 432 13.89 -16.16 12.99
CA LYS A 432 12.81 -16.29 11.99
C LYS A 432 11.77 -15.18 12.16
N PRO A 433 11.12 -14.72 11.07
CA PRO A 433 10.03 -13.75 11.16
C PRO A 433 8.95 -14.19 12.13
N GLY A 434 8.49 -13.25 12.97
CA GLY A 434 7.39 -13.47 13.92
C GLY A 434 7.72 -14.37 15.11
N SER A 435 8.99 -14.71 15.37
CA SER A 435 9.34 -15.52 16.54
C SER A 435 8.86 -14.86 17.84
N PRO A 436 8.66 -15.60 18.93
CA PRO A 436 8.55 -14.98 20.26
C PRO A 436 9.82 -14.19 20.61
N ALA A 437 9.72 -13.28 21.57
CA ALA A 437 10.85 -12.52 22.12
C ALA A 437 10.77 -12.39 23.64
N LYS A 438 11.93 -12.43 24.28
CA LYS A 438 12.10 -12.07 25.69
C LYS A 438 12.45 -10.60 25.81
N ILE A 439 11.88 -9.96 26.82
CA ILE A 439 12.09 -8.56 27.15
C ILE A 439 12.64 -8.48 28.56
N ALA A 440 13.76 -7.78 28.74
CA ALA A 440 14.29 -7.46 30.06
C ALA A 440 14.46 -5.93 30.18
N LEU A 441 13.89 -5.37 31.25
CA LEU A 441 13.96 -3.95 31.56
C LEU A 441 14.89 -3.74 32.75
N SER A 442 15.90 -2.89 32.58
CA SER A 442 16.86 -2.52 33.61
C SER A 442 16.89 -1.02 33.83
N ILE A 443 17.15 -0.64 35.08
CA ILE A 443 17.35 0.76 35.50
C ILE A 443 18.65 0.80 36.29
N ASP A 444 19.56 1.70 35.92
CA ASP A 444 20.87 1.89 36.56
C ASP A 444 21.68 0.60 36.71
N GLY A 445 21.63 -0.25 35.66
CA GLY A 445 22.34 -1.52 35.58
C GLY A 445 21.70 -2.68 36.36
N LYS A 446 20.52 -2.48 36.97
CA LYS A 446 19.76 -3.54 37.65
C LYS A 446 18.51 -3.89 36.87
N GLN A 447 18.32 -5.17 36.53
CA GLN A 447 17.05 -5.65 35.97
C GLN A 447 15.92 -5.49 36.99
N VAL A 448 14.87 -4.77 36.61
CA VAL A 448 13.72 -4.45 37.46
C VAL A 448 12.43 -5.12 37.01
N ALA A 449 12.33 -5.51 35.75
CA ALA A 449 11.18 -6.23 35.19
C ALA A 449 11.60 -7.09 33.99
N GLU A 450 10.78 -8.10 33.68
CA GLU A 450 10.93 -8.94 32.50
C GLU A 450 9.55 -9.32 31.95
N GLY A 451 9.51 -9.74 30.68
CA GLY A 451 8.31 -10.24 30.04
C GLY A 451 8.61 -11.01 28.77
N ARG A 452 7.56 -11.52 28.14
CA ARG A 452 7.64 -12.26 26.89
C ARG A 452 6.58 -11.77 25.92
N ILE A 453 7.00 -11.51 24.69
CA ILE A 453 6.12 -11.33 23.54
C ILE A 453 5.99 -12.69 22.87
N ASP A 454 4.78 -13.21 22.76
CA ASP A 454 4.54 -14.54 22.19
C ASP A 454 4.64 -14.53 20.66
N GLU A 455 4.25 -13.42 20.02
CA GLU A 455 4.26 -13.24 18.57
C GLU A 455 4.78 -11.84 18.26
N GLN A 456 5.86 -11.76 17.49
CA GLN A 456 6.37 -10.51 16.98
C GLN A 456 5.70 -10.17 15.65
N VAL A 457 5.63 -8.87 15.34
CA VAL A 457 5.46 -8.40 13.97
C VAL A 457 6.53 -9.06 13.08
N PRO A 458 6.19 -9.71 11.96
CA PRO A 458 7.16 -10.45 11.15
C PRO A 458 8.19 -9.60 10.40
N MET A 459 7.75 -8.52 9.76
CA MET A 459 8.58 -7.77 8.80
C MET A 459 8.65 -6.28 9.11
N ARG A 460 7.50 -5.62 9.33
CA ARG A 460 7.40 -4.16 9.44
C ARG A 460 6.30 -3.74 10.42
N CYS A 461 6.61 -2.86 11.35
CA CYS A 461 5.69 -2.34 12.36
C CYS A 461 4.70 -1.30 11.83
N GLY A 462 5.04 -0.51 10.80
CA GLY A 462 4.03 0.26 10.11
C GLY A 462 4.52 1.25 9.05
N THR A 463 3.56 1.92 8.42
CA THR A 463 3.82 3.06 7.53
C THR A 463 4.27 4.30 8.29
N GLU A 464 4.19 4.24 9.62
CA GLU A 464 4.57 5.26 10.59
C GLU A 464 6.08 5.26 10.89
N THR A 465 6.46 6.06 11.89
CA THR A 465 7.82 6.53 12.08
C THR A 465 8.47 5.97 13.34
N MET A 466 9.77 6.21 13.43
CA MET A 466 10.53 6.15 14.66
C MET A 466 10.69 7.55 15.23
N ASP A 467 10.51 7.68 16.53
CA ASP A 467 10.49 8.95 17.22
C ASP A 467 11.23 8.87 18.56
N VAL A 468 12.01 9.90 18.88
CA VAL A 468 12.65 10.06 20.20
C VAL A 468 12.01 11.22 20.94
N GLY A 469 11.53 10.94 22.15
CA GLY A 469 10.94 11.94 23.03
C GLY A 469 9.44 12.18 22.86
N MET A 470 8.79 11.52 21.89
CA MET A 470 7.35 11.61 21.62
C MET A 470 6.90 10.43 20.75
N ASP A 471 5.59 10.28 20.58
CA ASP A 471 4.98 9.37 19.60
C ASP A 471 4.23 10.19 18.54
N CYS A 472 4.69 10.14 17.30
CA CYS A 472 4.13 10.95 16.22
C CYS A 472 3.07 10.16 15.45
N VAL A 473 2.13 10.87 14.83
CA VAL A 473 1.05 10.29 14.02
C VAL A 473 -0.01 9.60 14.88
N SER A 474 0.01 8.27 15.04
CA SER A 474 -0.96 7.53 15.84
C SER A 474 -0.28 6.87 17.05
N PRO A 475 -0.98 6.75 18.19
CA PRO A 475 -0.35 6.26 19.41
C PRO A 475 -0.13 4.75 19.36
N VAL A 476 1.10 4.29 19.62
CA VAL A 476 1.40 2.87 19.82
C VAL A 476 0.61 2.31 21.02
N CYS A 477 0.47 3.10 22.09
CA CYS A 477 -0.27 2.73 23.30
C CYS A 477 -1.53 3.60 23.48
N HIS A 478 -2.71 2.97 23.56
CA HIS A 478 -3.98 3.69 23.76
C HIS A 478 -4.04 4.50 25.06
N ASP A 479 -3.27 4.12 26.09
CA ASP A 479 -3.30 4.82 27.37
C ASP A 479 -2.92 6.30 27.25
N TYR A 480 -2.03 6.66 26.31
CA TYR A 480 -1.65 8.04 26.06
C TYR A 480 -2.29 8.68 24.82
N GLU A 481 -3.26 8.04 24.16
CA GLU A 481 -3.93 8.58 22.96
C GLU A 481 -4.48 10.00 23.20
N LYS A 482 -5.15 10.20 24.35
CA LYS A 482 -5.71 11.51 24.74
C LYS A 482 -4.65 12.55 25.12
N LYS A 483 -3.39 12.14 25.28
CA LYS A 483 -2.24 13.04 25.55
C LYS A 483 -1.55 13.50 24.26
N GLY A 484 -2.09 13.16 23.08
CA GLY A 484 -1.54 13.56 21.78
C GLY A 484 -0.17 12.95 21.55
N LEU A 485 0.83 13.78 21.23
CA LEU A 485 2.22 13.33 21.00
C LEU A 485 2.91 12.75 22.25
N PHE A 486 2.31 12.97 23.43
CA PHE A 486 2.82 12.54 24.74
C PHE A 486 4.33 12.82 24.95
N PRO A 487 4.75 14.10 24.85
CA PRO A 487 6.16 14.47 24.89
C PRO A 487 6.78 14.15 26.25
N PHE A 488 8.04 13.70 26.24
CA PHE A 488 8.81 13.48 27.46
C PHE A 488 9.02 14.79 28.21
N THR A 489 8.69 14.78 29.50
CA THR A 489 8.76 15.96 30.38
C THR A 489 10.07 16.05 31.18
N GLY A 490 10.89 14.99 31.15
CA GLY A 490 12.29 15.05 31.58
C GLY A 490 13.22 15.43 30.45
N THR A 491 14.52 15.18 30.63
CA THR A 491 15.52 15.30 29.56
C THR A 491 15.95 13.91 29.11
N ILE A 492 16.03 13.69 27.80
CA ILE A 492 16.67 12.50 27.21
C ILE A 492 18.04 12.95 26.72
N GLU A 493 19.11 12.26 27.10
CA GLU A 493 20.45 12.59 26.57
C GLU A 493 20.62 11.99 25.17
N SER A 494 20.23 10.73 25.02
CA SER A 494 20.25 9.99 23.75
C SER A 494 19.42 8.72 23.87
N VAL A 495 19.13 8.09 22.73
CA VAL A 495 18.62 6.71 22.65
C VAL A 495 19.57 5.92 21.77
N THR A 496 20.30 4.98 22.37
CA THR A 496 21.29 4.16 21.66
C THR A 496 20.80 2.73 21.53
N PHE A 497 20.80 2.22 20.30
CA PHE A 497 20.59 0.81 20.00
C PHE A 497 21.94 0.14 19.80
N ALA A 498 22.20 -0.92 20.55
CA ALA A 498 23.28 -1.85 20.32
C ALA A 498 22.71 -3.15 19.74
N PHE A 499 23.20 -3.53 18.57
CA PHE A 499 22.86 -4.78 17.91
C PHE A 499 23.99 -5.76 18.23
N GLY A 500 23.67 -6.96 18.75
CA GLY A 500 24.69 -7.92 19.19
C GLY A 500 25.73 -8.24 18.10
N ALA A 501 26.84 -8.89 18.47
CA ALA A 501 27.94 -9.15 17.53
C ALA A 501 27.44 -9.77 16.20
N HIS A 502 27.55 -9.02 15.11
CA HIS A 502 27.20 -9.49 13.78
C HIS A 502 28.45 -9.95 13.03
N GLN A 503 28.34 -11.04 12.27
CA GLN A 503 29.35 -11.36 11.27
C GLN A 503 29.31 -10.28 10.19
N GLN A 504 30.43 -9.55 10.05
CA GLN A 504 30.59 -8.59 8.98
C GLN A 504 30.36 -9.30 7.64
N PRO A 505 29.46 -8.78 6.78
CA PRO A 505 29.26 -9.38 5.46
C PRO A 505 30.60 -9.37 4.73
N THR A 506 30.97 -10.52 4.19
CA THR A 506 32.14 -10.72 3.34
C THR A 506 32.14 -9.71 2.19
N GLY A 507 33.31 -9.47 1.58
CA GLY A 507 33.39 -8.61 0.39
C GLY A 507 32.42 -9.03 -0.71
N MET A 508 32.16 -10.34 -0.84
CA MET A 508 31.19 -10.90 -1.79
C MET A 508 29.74 -10.65 -1.38
N GLU A 509 29.41 -10.69 -0.09
CA GLU A 509 28.07 -10.35 0.40
C GLU A 509 27.78 -8.86 0.27
N ARG A 510 28.77 -8.00 0.52
CA ARG A 510 28.68 -6.56 0.26
C ARG A 510 28.49 -6.26 -1.22
N LEU A 511 29.23 -6.96 -2.09
CA LEU A 511 29.06 -6.85 -3.54
C LEU A 511 27.66 -7.32 -3.95
N LYS A 512 27.20 -8.48 -3.47
CA LYS A 512 25.84 -8.99 -3.73
C LYS A 512 24.75 -8.06 -3.22
N LEU A 513 24.94 -7.40 -2.07
CA LEU A 513 24.01 -6.38 -1.57
C LEU A 513 24.00 -5.14 -2.47
N ALA A 514 25.16 -4.72 -2.97
CA ALA A 514 25.29 -3.57 -3.87
C ALA A 514 24.78 -3.87 -5.29
N THR A 515 24.92 -5.10 -5.78
CA THR A 515 24.52 -5.53 -7.13
C THR A 515 23.15 -6.20 -7.18
N ARG A 516 22.44 -6.32 -6.06
CA ARG A 516 21.02 -6.76 -6.03
C ARG A 516 20.06 -5.69 -6.58
N MET A 517 20.60 -4.54 -6.97
CA MET A 517 19.88 -3.44 -7.62
C MET A 517 19.95 -3.47 -9.16
N ASP A 518 20.66 -4.45 -9.74
CA ASP A 518 20.75 -4.66 -11.20
C ASP A 518 20.09 -5.98 -11.64
#